data_AF-A0A938B655-F1
#
_entry.id   AF-A0A938B655-F1
#
_cell.length_a   1.000
_cell.length_b   1.000
_cell.length_c   1.000
_cell.angle_alpha   90.00
_cell.angle_beta   90.00
_cell.angle_gamma   90.00
#
_symmetry.space_group_name_H-M   'P 1'
#
loop_
_entity.id
_entity.type
_entity.pdbx_description
1 polymer ?
#
loop_
_entity_poly.entity_id
_entity_poly.type
_entity_poly.pdbx_seq_one_letter_code
_entity_poly.pdbx_strand_id
1 'polypeptide(L)'
;MIKYGITLLSLLWLVLPLYATDVFVAPGEAIPGDVEGTVLLLAGEHHVFETVEITKSLTLTAEPGAVWLSHANPAIAVHANDVTISHLVLKSADPTAAAIVSGSPVTLKQPSHRVTVISNQIEGFISGVLNVYGDGFVAIDNEITGVGAVLDPLGSDTVGILSTMGSNAVIEGNTVSGFLDGLFFSGAHGRASNNKISKTQVGVPT
;
A
#
# COMPACT_ATOMS: atom_id res chain seq x y z
N MET A 1 48.66 -37.17 -33.17
CA MET A 1 48.80 -35.77 -32.72
C MET A 1 47.43 -35.13 -32.70
N ILE A 2 46.96 -34.78 -31.50
CA ILE A 2 45.61 -34.29 -31.22
C ILE A 2 45.62 -32.76 -31.31
N LYS A 3 44.68 -32.16 -32.03
CA LYS A 3 44.36 -30.72 -31.95
C LYS A 3 42.85 -30.54 -31.87
N TYR A 4 42.29 -30.70 -30.66
CA TYR A 4 41.01 -30.11 -30.28
C TYR A 4 41.30 -28.75 -29.66
N GLY A 5 40.76 -27.69 -30.23
CA GLY A 5 40.99 -26.33 -29.78
C GLY A 5 39.98 -25.38 -30.39
N ILE A 6 38.69 -25.70 -30.30
CA ILE A 6 37.61 -24.76 -30.58
C ILE A 6 37.12 -24.26 -29.21
N THR A 7 37.72 -23.14 -28.85
CA THR A 7 37.20 -22.00 -28.10
C THR A 7 35.79 -22.17 -27.54
N LEU A 8 35.74 -22.50 -26.25
CA LEU A 8 34.59 -22.38 -25.36
C LEU A 8 34.36 -20.88 -25.04
N LEU A 9 33.89 -20.10 -26.03
CA LEU A 9 33.72 -18.65 -25.90
C LEU A 9 32.34 -18.21 -26.40
N SER A 10 31.27 -18.82 -25.88
CA SER A 10 29.89 -18.44 -26.21
C SER A 10 28.89 -18.65 -25.08
N LEU A 11 29.36 -18.90 -23.85
CA LEU A 11 28.50 -19.15 -22.68
C LEU A 11 28.68 -18.13 -21.55
N LEU A 12 29.12 -16.91 -21.88
CA LEU A 12 29.34 -15.84 -20.90
C LEU A 12 28.40 -14.62 -21.10
N TRP A 13 27.19 -14.87 -21.62
CA TRP A 13 26.18 -13.82 -21.89
C TRP A 13 24.78 -14.14 -21.34
N LEU A 14 24.65 -15.07 -20.39
CA LEU A 14 23.34 -15.47 -19.87
C LEU A 14 23.27 -15.65 -18.36
N VAL A 15 24.04 -14.82 -17.64
CA VAL A 15 23.81 -14.56 -16.22
C VAL A 15 24.02 -13.06 -15.98
N LEU A 16 23.27 -12.22 -16.70
CA LEU A 16 23.01 -10.89 -16.16
C LEU A 16 22.11 -11.13 -14.94
N PRO A 17 22.52 -10.76 -13.72
CA PRO A 17 21.59 -10.81 -12.61
C PRO A 17 20.36 -9.99 -13.01
N LEU A 18 19.16 -10.50 -12.73
CA LEU A 18 17.93 -9.69 -12.77
C LEU A 18 18.19 -8.48 -11.87
N TYR A 19 18.62 -7.36 -12.45
CA TYR A 19 18.79 -6.13 -11.71
C TYR A 19 17.38 -5.62 -11.41
N ALA A 20 17.07 -5.46 -10.12
CA ALA A 20 15.94 -4.66 -9.68
C ALA A 20 15.95 -3.36 -10.48
N THR A 21 14.86 -3.07 -11.19
CA THR A 21 14.79 -1.88 -12.04
C THR A 21 14.31 -0.73 -11.16
N ASP A 22 15.12 0.30 -11.01
CA ASP A 22 14.69 1.56 -10.41
C ASP A 22 13.94 2.36 -11.47
N VAL A 23 12.65 2.60 -11.23
CA VAL A 23 11.77 3.40 -12.09
C VAL A 23 11.49 4.72 -11.39
N PHE A 24 11.79 5.81 -12.06
CA PHE A 24 11.48 7.17 -11.61
C PHE A 24 10.24 7.65 -12.35
N VAL A 25 9.23 8.10 -11.62
CA VAL A 25 7.96 8.56 -12.21
C VAL A 25 7.82 10.05 -11.98
N ALA A 26 7.76 10.83 -13.06
CA ALA A 26 7.51 12.27 -13.00
C ALA A 26 6.00 12.55 -12.91
N PRO A 27 5.59 13.72 -12.38
CA PRO A 27 4.18 14.14 -12.36
C PRO A 27 3.53 14.05 -13.75
N GLY A 28 2.36 13.40 -13.81
CA GLY A 28 1.60 13.19 -15.04
C GLY A 28 1.95 11.90 -15.80
N GLU A 29 2.94 11.15 -15.35
CA GLU A 29 3.25 9.82 -15.88
C GLU A 29 2.44 8.73 -15.16
N ALA A 30 2.21 7.62 -15.85
CA ALA A 30 1.57 6.46 -15.25
C ALA A 30 2.52 5.77 -14.26
N ILE A 31 1.99 5.40 -13.09
CA ILE A 31 2.75 4.70 -12.05
C ILE A 31 2.68 3.19 -12.32
N PRO A 32 3.81 2.51 -12.60
CA PRO A 32 3.79 1.10 -12.93
C PRO A 32 3.71 0.23 -11.67
N GLY A 33 2.71 -0.66 -11.60
CA GLY A 33 2.59 -1.68 -10.55
C GLY A 33 3.13 -3.07 -10.95
N ASP A 34 3.31 -3.33 -12.25
CA ASP A 34 3.78 -4.63 -12.77
C ASP A 34 5.30 -4.67 -13.05
N VAL A 35 6.10 -4.09 -12.16
CA VAL A 35 7.58 -4.09 -12.24
C VAL A 35 8.21 -4.65 -10.98
N GLU A 36 9.40 -5.25 -11.12
CA GLU A 36 10.23 -5.67 -9.97
C GLU A 36 11.27 -4.60 -9.64
N GLY A 37 11.46 -4.32 -8.36
CA GLY A 37 12.47 -3.38 -7.88
C GLY A 37 11.87 -2.19 -7.14
N THR A 38 12.27 -0.98 -7.52
CA THR A 38 11.84 0.25 -6.86
C THR A 38 11.11 1.15 -7.83
N VAL A 39 9.96 1.68 -7.43
CA VAL A 39 9.27 2.79 -8.10
C VAL A 39 9.36 4.00 -7.18
N LEU A 40 10.06 5.03 -7.62
CA LEU A 40 10.20 6.31 -6.92
C LEU A 40 9.35 7.38 -7.62
N LEU A 41 8.37 7.91 -6.90
CA LEU A 41 7.62 9.08 -7.36
C LEU A 41 8.44 10.34 -7.10
N LEU A 42 8.75 11.07 -8.17
CA LEU A 42 9.43 12.36 -8.06
C LEU A 42 8.48 13.41 -7.48
N ALA A 43 9.05 14.44 -6.86
CA ALA A 43 8.28 15.52 -6.26
C ALA A 43 7.28 16.17 -7.23
N GLY A 44 6.11 16.55 -6.72
CA GLY A 44 5.00 17.11 -7.50
C GLY A 44 3.69 16.31 -7.33
N GLU A 45 2.62 16.81 -7.96
CA GLU A 45 1.29 16.20 -7.86
C GLU A 45 1.05 15.19 -8.99
N HIS A 46 0.73 13.95 -8.61
CA HIS A 46 0.44 12.82 -9.50
C HIS A 46 -1.06 12.54 -9.49
N HIS A 47 -1.75 12.90 -10.56
CA HIS A 47 -3.17 12.55 -10.75
C HIS A 47 -3.28 11.13 -11.27
N VAL A 48 -3.84 10.23 -10.46
CA VAL A 48 -3.93 8.81 -10.78
C VAL A 48 -5.39 8.42 -10.93
N PHE A 49 -5.77 8.05 -12.15
CA PHE A 49 -7.16 7.78 -12.52
C PHE A 49 -7.56 6.31 -12.45
N GLU A 50 -6.57 5.42 -12.45
CA GLU A 50 -6.76 3.97 -12.44
C GLU A 50 -6.08 3.36 -11.21
N THR A 51 -6.60 2.22 -10.75
CA THR A 51 -5.97 1.47 -9.66
C THR A 51 -4.59 1.02 -10.09
N VAL A 52 -3.58 1.27 -9.25
CA VAL A 52 -2.25 0.70 -9.45
C VAL A 52 -2.22 -0.71 -8.87
N GLU A 53 -2.23 -1.68 -9.79
CA GLU A 53 -2.19 -3.12 -9.49
C GLU A 53 -0.73 -3.56 -9.29
N ILE A 54 -0.32 -3.81 -8.04
CA ILE A 54 1.02 -4.32 -7.72
C ILE A 54 1.01 -5.85 -7.81
N THR A 55 1.55 -6.36 -8.92
CA THR A 55 1.53 -7.79 -9.28
C THR A 55 2.89 -8.48 -9.12
N LYS A 56 3.95 -7.73 -8.84
CA LYS A 56 5.31 -8.24 -8.56
C LYS A 56 5.87 -7.63 -7.27
N SER A 57 6.95 -8.21 -6.76
CA SER A 57 7.66 -7.68 -5.59
C SER A 57 8.23 -6.30 -5.89
N LEU A 58 7.81 -5.30 -5.11
CA LEU A 58 8.00 -3.90 -5.43
C LEU A 58 8.17 -3.05 -4.16
N THR A 59 9.12 -2.12 -4.19
CA THR A 59 9.16 -0.98 -3.28
C THR A 59 8.60 0.25 -4.00
N LEU A 60 7.42 0.71 -3.58
CA LEU A 60 6.83 1.96 -4.03
C LEU A 60 7.10 3.04 -2.98
N THR A 61 7.79 4.10 -3.38
CA THR A 61 8.11 5.22 -2.49
C THR A 61 8.09 6.56 -3.22
N ALA A 62 8.30 7.65 -2.48
CA ALA A 62 8.20 9.01 -2.98
C ALA A 62 9.29 9.93 -2.44
N GLU A 63 9.70 10.90 -3.25
CA GLU A 63 10.47 12.04 -2.79
C GLU A 63 9.63 12.96 -1.89
N PRO A 64 10.26 13.70 -0.96
CA PRO A 64 9.58 14.75 -0.22
C PRO A 64 8.87 15.75 -1.15
N GLY A 65 7.58 15.94 -0.94
CA GLY A 65 6.76 16.84 -1.76
C GLY A 65 6.05 16.16 -2.94
N ALA A 66 6.22 14.86 -3.16
CA ALA A 66 5.34 14.12 -4.06
C ALA A 66 3.97 13.89 -3.40
N VAL A 67 2.89 14.14 -4.14
CA VAL A 67 1.51 13.91 -3.70
C VAL A 67 0.82 13.04 -4.74
N TRP A 68 0.30 11.89 -4.30
CA TRP A 68 -0.56 11.04 -5.12
C TRP A 68 -2.01 11.46 -4.89
N LEU A 69 -2.63 12.08 -5.88
CA LEU A 69 -4.03 12.43 -5.88
C LEU A 69 -4.83 11.36 -6.64
N SER A 70 -5.46 10.45 -5.89
CA SER A 70 -6.17 9.29 -6.45
C SER A 70 -7.61 9.63 -6.78
N HIS A 71 -7.98 9.41 -8.04
CA HIS A 71 -9.36 9.33 -8.50
C HIS A 71 -9.86 7.88 -8.55
N ALA A 72 -8.96 6.91 -8.37
CA ALA A 72 -9.25 5.49 -8.32
C ALA A 72 -9.60 5.01 -6.91
N ASN A 73 -10.35 3.92 -6.83
CA ASN A 73 -10.71 3.25 -5.60
C ASN A 73 -10.77 1.71 -5.76
N PRO A 74 -9.84 0.93 -5.18
CA PRO A 74 -8.72 1.41 -4.36
C PRO A 74 -7.68 2.20 -5.18
N ALA A 75 -6.84 3.00 -4.52
CA ALA A 75 -5.72 3.66 -5.21
C ALA A 75 -4.62 2.64 -5.57
N ILE A 76 -4.31 1.76 -4.63
CA ILE A 76 -3.32 0.69 -4.76
C ILE A 76 -3.97 -0.64 -4.37
N ALA A 77 -3.87 -1.62 -5.27
CA ALA A 77 -4.27 -3.00 -5.00
C ALA A 77 -3.04 -3.90 -5.07
N VAL A 78 -2.79 -4.65 -4.00
CA VAL A 78 -1.61 -5.50 -3.87
C VAL A 78 -2.01 -6.96 -4.06
N HIS A 79 -1.36 -7.61 -5.03
CA HIS A 79 -1.51 -9.04 -5.35
C HIS A 79 -0.19 -9.80 -5.26
N ALA A 80 0.88 -9.14 -4.83
CA ALA A 80 2.23 -9.68 -4.77
C ALA A 80 2.74 -9.86 -3.34
N ASN A 81 3.82 -10.62 -3.22
CA ASN A 81 4.58 -10.76 -1.98
C ASN A 81 5.73 -9.76 -1.95
N ASP A 82 6.29 -9.50 -0.75
CA ASP A 82 7.48 -8.69 -0.57
C ASP A 82 7.32 -7.27 -1.14
N VAL A 83 6.19 -6.65 -0.79
CA VAL A 83 5.83 -5.30 -1.23
C VAL A 83 6.06 -4.31 -0.09
N THR A 84 6.73 -3.20 -0.39
CA THR A 84 6.88 -2.07 0.55
C THR A 84 6.28 -0.81 -0.06
N ILE A 85 5.36 -0.17 0.65
CA ILE A 85 4.74 1.10 0.28
C ILE A 85 5.15 2.11 1.35
N SER A 86 5.94 3.11 1.00
CA SER A 86 6.54 4.00 2.00
C SER A 86 6.69 5.46 1.58
N HIS A 87 6.65 6.36 2.55
CA HIS A 87 6.87 7.81 2.36
C HIS A 87 5.91 8.48 1.36
N LEU A 88 4.76 7.87 1.06
CA LEU A 88 3.77 8.46 0.16
C LEU A 88 2.87 9.46 0.91
N VAL A 89 2.50 10.54 0.21
CA VAL A 89 1.33 11.36 0.56
C VAL A 89 0.19 10.97 -0.37
N LEU A 90 -0.75 10.15 0.10
CA LEU A 90 -1.88 9.65 -0.66
C LEU A 90 -3.16 10.42 -0.29
N LYS A 91 -3.82 11.01 -1.28
CA LYS A 91 -5.05 11.79 -1.09
C LYS A 91 -6.16 11.30 -2.00
N SER A 92 -7.38 11.23 -1.49
CA SER A 92 -8.56 11.07 -2.34
C SER A 92 -8.85 12.38 -3.07
N ALA A 93 -9.05 12.30 -4.38
CA ALA A 93 -9.46 13.44 -5.21
C ALA A 93 -10.94 13.82 -4.99
N ASP A 94 -11.77 12.83 -4.62
CA ASP A 94 -13.18 13.03 -4.33
C ASP A 94 -13.61 12.16 -3.13
N PRO A 95 -13.52 12.71 -1.91
CA PRO A 95 -13.94 12.02 -0.69
C PRO A 95 -15.43 11.64 -0.69
N THR A 96 -16.27 12.38 -1.42
CA THR A 96 -17.72 12.15 -1.47
C THR A 96 -18.11 11.06 -2.46
N ALA A 97 -17.39 10.92 -3.57
CA ALA A 97 -17.55 9.78 -4.48
C ALA A 97 -16.98 8.51 -3.86
N ALA A 98 -15.83 8.60 -3.17
CA ALA A 98 -15.27 7.49 -2.39
C ALA A 98 -16.32 6.95 -1.39
N ALA A 99 -17.08 7.89 -0.78
CA ALA A 99 -18.44 7.81 -0.18
C ALA A 99 -19.26 6.54 -0.47
N ILE A 100 -19.46 6.30 -1.76
CA ILE A 100 -20.51 5.42 -2.27
C ILE A 100 -19.99 3.98 -2.44
N VAL A 101 -18.66 3.82 -2.51
CA VAL A 101 -18.00 2.59 -2.96
C VAL A 101 -17.09 1.97 -1.90
N SER A 102 -17.27 2.34 -0.62
CA SER A 102 -16.49 1.82 0.53
C SER A 102 -14.98 1.85 0.29
N GLY A 103 -14.48 3.03 -0.08
CA GLY A 103 -13.14 3.15 -0.65
C GLY A 103 -11.97 3.08 0.31
N SER A 104 -10.88 2.49 -0.15
CA SER A 104 -9.62 2.35 0.58
C SER A 104 -8.42 2.76 -0.28
N PRO A 105 -7.43 3.48 0.27
CA PRO A 105 -6.19 3.82 -0.42
C PRO A 105 -5.36 2.59 -0.81
N VAL A 106 -5.25 1.59 0.08
CA VAL A 106 -4.39 0.42 -0.10
C VAL A 106 -5.17 -0.82 0.31
N THR A 107 -5.35 -1.76 -0.62
CA THR A 107 -6.05 -3.01 -0.32
C THR A 107 -5.26 -4.25 -0.75
N LEU A 108 -5.19 -5.23 0.14
CA LEU A 108 -4.66 -6.58 -0.11
C LEU A 108 -5.85 -7.54 -0.19
N LYS A 109 -6.42 -7.73 -1.40
CA LYS A 109 -7.62 -8.58 -1.62
C LYS A 109 -7.30 -10.03 -1.95
N GLN A 110 -6.03 -10.39 -2.10
CA GLN A 110 -5.57 -11.74 -2.38
C GLN A 110 -4.55 -12.17 -1.33
N PRO A 111 -4.30 -13.47 -1.14
CA PRO A 111 -3.23 -13.94 -0.27
C PRO A 111 -1.89 -13.32 -0.69
N SER A 112 -1.29 -12.54 0.21
CA SER A 112 -0.02 -11.85 0.02
C SER A 112 0.82 -11.98 1.29
N HIS A 113 2.14 -12.04 1.14
CA HIS A 113 3.06 -12.23 2.26
C HIS A 113 4.04 -11.06 2.37
N ARG A 114 4.32 -10.64 3.61
CA ARG A 114 5.35 -9.64 3.92
C ARG A 114 5.12 -8.30 3.18
N VAL A 115 3.88 -7.81 3.25
CA VAL A 115 3.53 -6.48 2.75
C VAL A 115 3.71 -5.46 3.87
N THR A 116 4.48 -4.42 3.61
CA THR A 116 4.79 -3.34 4.55
C THR A 116 4.24 -2.02 4.04
N VAL A 117 3.45 -1.34 4.87
CA VAL A 117 2.95 0.02 4.65
C VAL A 117 3.53 0.90 5.76
N ILE A 118 4.50 1.76 5.44
CA ILE A 118 5.29 2.46 6.47
C ILE A 118 5.48 3.95 6.18
N SER A 119 5.34 4.79 7.20
CA SER A 119 5.64 6.23 7.12
C SER A 119 4.89 6.96 6.00
N ASN A 120 3.65 6.56 5.72
CA ASN A 120 2.79 7.23 4.74
C ASN A 120 1.84 8.22 5.42
N GLN A 121 1.45 9.27 4.69
CA GLN A 121 0.34 10.16 5.03
C GLN A 121 -0.83 9.84 4.10
N ILE A 122 -1.98 9.46 4.65
CA ILE A 122 -3.15 9.06 3.88
C ILE A 122 -4.36 9.89 4.33
N GLU A 123 -5.00 10.57 3.38
CA GLU A 123 -6.07 11.53 3.65
C GLU A 123 -7.29 11.35 2.72
N GLY A 124 -8.49 11.52 3.28
CA GLY A 124 -9.70 11.76 2.49
C GLY A 124 -10.40 10.51 1.96
N PHE A 125 -9.97 9.31 2.35
CA PHE A 125 -10.64 8.06 2.02
C PHE A 125 -11.69 7.70 3.07
N ILE A 126 -12.67 6.87 2.70
CA ILE A 126 -13.65 6.34 3.68
C ILE A 126 -12.97 5.44 4.69
N SER A 127 -12.21 4.47 4.18
CA SER A 127 -11.44 3.51 4.94
C SER A 127 -9.96 3.74 4.67
N GLY A 128 -9.09 3.37 5.60
CA GLY A 128 -7.65 3.43 5.41
C GLY A 128 -7.12 2.11 4.87
N VAL A 129 -6.06 1.56 5.45
CA VAL A 129 -5.36 0.40 4.88
C VAL A 129 -6.12 -0.90 5.19
N LEU A 130 -6.44 -1.68 4.16
CA LEU A 130 -7.21 -2.91 4.29
C LEU A 130 -6.36 -4.13 3.94
N ASN A 131 -5.97 -4.89 4.98
CA ASN A 131 -5.36 -6.20 4.84
C ASN A 131 -6.44 -7.30 4.95
N VAL A 132 -6.92 -7.85 3.82
CA VAL A 132 -8.02 -8.83 3.84
C VAL A 132 -7.52 -10.27 3.97
N TYR A 133 -6.36 -10.58 3.38
CA TYR A 133 -5.80 -11.94 3.32
C TYR A 133 -4.27 -12.01 3.49
N GLY A 134 -3.62 -10.90 3.85
CA GLY A 134 -2.17 -10.83 3.93
C GLY A 134 -1.61 -11.38 5.24
N ASP A 135 -0.61 -12.26 5.14
CA ASP A 135 0.14 -12.81 6.27
C ASP A 135 1.48 -12.10 6.45
N GLY A 136 1.85 -11.81 7.70
CA GLY A 136 3.00 -10.97 8.03
C GLY A 136 2.85 -9.53 7.55
N PHE A 137 1.61 -9.01 7.51
CA PHE A 137 1.34 -7.63 7.16
C PHE A 137 1.88 -6.66 8.21
N VAL A 138 2.53 -5.60 7.77
CA VAL A 138 3.12 -4.57 8.64
C VAL A 138 2.56 -3.20 8.26
N ALA A 139 1.95 -2.51 9.23
CA ALA A 139 1.57 -1.11 9.10
C ALA A 139 2.24 -0.30 10.23
N ILE A 140 3.23 0.52 9.91
CA ILE A 140 4.02 1.22 10.93
C ILE A 140 4.14 2.72 10.64
N ASP A 141 4.04 3.54 11.68
CA ASP A 141 4.32 4.99 11.63
C ASP A 141 3.55 5.74 10.52
N ASN A 142 2.36 5.27 10.14
CA ASN A 142 1.51 5.96 9.18
C ASN A 142 0.62 7.00 9.87
N GLU A 143 0.31 8.09 9.17
CA GLU A 143 -0.72 9.05 9.54
C GLU A 143 -1.92 8.86 8.61
N ILE A 144 -3.05 8.42 9.15
CA ILE A 144 -4.24 8.05 8.38
C ILE A 144 -5.43 8.85 8.89
N THR A 145 -5.95 9.74 8.05
CA THR A 145 -7.11 10.59 8.35
C THR A 145 -8.22 10.31 7.35
N GLY A 146 -9.29 9.67 7.84
CA GLY A 146 -10.48 9.35 7.07
C GLY A 146 -11.54 10.42 7.13
N VAL A 147 -12.53 10.27 6.26
CA VAL A 147 -13.79 11.02 6.27
C VAL A 147 -14.99 10.12 6.59
N GLY A 148 -14.76 8.83 6.82
CA GLY A 148 -15.79 7.81 6.99
C GLY A 148 -16.80 8.13 8.11
N ALA A 149 -16.31 8.60 9.27
CA ALA A 149 -17.18 8.95 10.41
C ALA A 149 -18.15 10.11 10.12
N VAL A 150 -17.83 10.96 9.13
CA VAL A 150 -18.66 12.12 8.75
C VAL A 150 -19.56 11.80 7.58
N LEU A 151 -19.04 11.09 6.58
CA LEU A 151 -19.73 10.86 5.30
C LEU A 151 -20.62 9.60 5.29
N ASP A 152 -20.37 8.65 6.19
CA ASP A 152 -21.21 7.46 6.34
C ASP A 152 -21.70 7.28 7.79
N PRO A 153 -22.66 8.11 8.23
CA PRO A 153 -23.19 8.03 9.59
C PRO A 153 -24.13 6.83 9.83
N LEU A 154 -24.47 6.05 8.79
CA LEU A 154 -25.51 5.02 8.85
C LEU A 154 -25.01 3.58 8.62
N GLY A 155 -23.73 3.37 8.33
CA GLY A 155 -23.05 2.10 8.65
C GLY A 155 -22.68 1.22 7.48
N SER A 156 -21.66 1.60 6.73
CA SER A 156 -20.67 0.65 6.23
C SER A 156 -19.42 0.71 7.11
N ASP A 157 -18.76 -0.43 7.32
CA ASP A 157 -17.60 -0.58 8.21
C ASP A 157 -16.43 0.33 7.76
N THR A 158 -16.43 1.59 8.20
CA THR A 158 -15.35 2.53 7.92
C THR A 158 -14.23 2.31 8.94
N VAL A 159 -13.11 1.76 8.47
CA VAL A 159 -12.01 1.32 9.32
C VAL A 159 -10.74 2.03 8.90
N GLY A 160 -9.99 2.57 9.87
CA GLY A 160 -8.70 3.19 9.62
C GLY A 160 -7.62 2.18 9.21
N ILE A 161 -7.44 1.10 9.97
CA ILE A 161 -6.64 -0.05 9.54
C ILE A 161 -7.40 -1.34 9.85
N LEU A 162 -7.67 -2.11 8.80
CA LEU A 162 -8.32 -3.41 8.88
C LEU A 162 -7.28 -4.52 8.68
N SER A 163 -7.29 -5.53 9.55
CA SER A 163 -6.63 -6.80 9.28
C SER A 163 -7.62 -7.94 9.50
N THR A 164 -7.99 -8.63 8.43
CA THR A 164 -8.81 -9.84 8.49
C THR A 164 -8.04 -11.05 8.01
N MET A 165 -8.33 -12.22 8.57
CA MET A 165 -7.85 -13.55 8.12
C MET A 165 -6.32 -13.76 7.98
N GLY A 166 -5.50 -12.73 8.18
CA GLY A 166 -4.04 -12.79 8.17
C GLY A 166 -3.46 -13.21 9.52
N SER A 167 -2.26 -13.76 9.50
CA SER A 167 -1.49 -14.05 10.71
C SER A 167 -0.30 -13.11 10.84
N ASN A 168 0.23 -13.00 12.06
CA ASN A 168 1.43 -12.25 12.40
C ASN A 168 1.41 -10.76 11.98
N ALA A 169 0.23 -10.12 11.96
CA ALA A 169 0.14 -8.70 11.62
C ALA A 169 0.84 -7.84 12.69
N VAL A 170 1.58 -6.82 12.27
CA VAL A 170 2.22 -5.83 13.14
C VAL A 170 1.70 -4.44 12.79
N ILE A 171 0.91 -3.86 13.70
CA ILE A 171 0.35 -2.51 13.53
C ILE A 171 0.88 -1.63 14.66
N GLU A 172 1.84 -0.75 14.37
CA GLU A 172 2.57 -0.03 15.42
C GLU A 172 2.86 1.43 15.08
N GLY A 173 2.75 2.32 16.07
CA GLY A 173 3.16 3.73 15.93
C GLY A 173 2.27 4.57 15.01
N ASN A 174 1.14 4.02 14.52
CA ASN A 174 0.28 4.74 13.58
C ASN A 174 -0.57 5.79 14.31
N THR A 175 -0.84 6.91 13.64
CA THR A 175 -1.86 7.88 14.04
C THR A 175 -3.08 7.72 13.13
N VAL A 176 -4.23 7.39 13.71
CA VAL A 176 -5.45 7.08 12.96
C VAL A 176 -6.62 7.95 13.45
N SER A 177 -7.34 8.59 12.54
CA SER A 177 -8.51 9.41 12.92
C SER A 177 -9.58 9.53 11.83
N GLY A 178 -10.82 9.88 12.21
CA GLY A 178 -11.89 10.19 11.25
C GLY A 178 -12.62 8.97 10.67
N PHE A 179 -12.50 7.82 11.32
CA PHE A 179 -13.16 6.55 10.96
C PHE A 179 -14.17 6.13 12.01
N LEU A 180 -15.11 5.23 11.69
CA LEU A 180 -15.97 4.63 12.70
C LEU A 180 -15.13 3.75 13.65
N ASP A 181 -14.35 2.83 13.07
CA ASP A 181 -13.36 2.02 13.78
C ASP A 181 -11.94 2.52 13.49
N GLY A 182 -11.14 2.75 14.52
CA GLY A 182 -9.73 3.11 14.35
C GLY A 182 -8.92 1.94 13.78
N LEU A 183 -8.87 0.84 14.54
CA LEU A 183 -8.24 -0.42 14.12
C LEU A 183 -9.26 -1.54 14.27
N PHE A 184 -9.36 -2.43 13.28
CA PHE A 184 -10.26 -3.57 13.34
C PHE A 184 -9.53 -4.87 13.00
N PHE A 185 -9.71 -5.89 13.84
CA PHE A 185 -9.15 -7.22 13.66
C PHE A 185 -10.27 -8.24 13.63
N SER A 186 -10.45 -8.95 12.51
CA SER A 186 -11.44 -10.03 12.39
C SER A 186 -10.79 -11.32 11.95
N GLY A 187 -10.70 -12.28 12.89
CA GLY A 187 -10.03 -13.56 12.66
C GLY A 187 -8.54 -13.44 12.33
N ALA A 188 -7.95 -12.26 12.52
CA ALA A 188 -6.52 -12.03 12.32
C ALA A 188 -5.76 -12.24 13.63
N HIS A 189 -4.54 -12.78 13.52
CA HIS A 189 -3.62 -12.91 14.64
C HIS A 189 -2.47 -11.92 14.45
N GLY A 190 -2.07 -11.22 15.52
CA GLY A 190 -1.04 -10.19 15.42
C GLY A 190 -0.88 -9.37 16.69
N ARG A 191 -0.14 -8.27 16.59
CA ARG A 191 0.03 -7.29 17.66
C ARG A 191 -0.27 -5.88 17.17
N ALA A 192 -0.91 -5.10 18.03
CA ALA A 192 -1.08 -3.67 17.87
C ALA A 192 -0.49 -2.94 19.09
N SER A 193 0.47 -2.04 18.88
CA SER A 193 1.12 -1.31 19.98
C SER A 193 1.40 0.14 19.61
N ASN A 194 1.39 1.04 20.59
CA ASN A 194 1.81 2.44 20.41
C ASN A 194 1.04 3.22 19.32
N ASN A 195 -0.17 2.79 18.96
CA ASN A 195 -1.02 3.52 18.01
C ASN A 195 -1.81 4.63 18.72
N LYS A 196 -1.92 5.79 18.07
CA LYS A 196 -2.74 6.91 18.53
C LYS A 196 -4.02 6.98 17.72
N ILE A 197 -5.15 6.64 18.35
CA ILE A 197 -6.47 6.63 17.71
C ILE A 197 -7.29 7.78 18.29
N SER A 198 -7.91 8.59 17.43
CA SER A 198 -8.72 9.72 17.88
C SER A 198 -9.85 10.03 16.91
N LYS A 199 -10.90 10.71 17.38
CA LYS A 199 -12.07 11.07 16.55
C LYS A 199 -12.64 9.85 15.80
N THR A 200 -12.71 8.72 16.49
CA THR A 200 -13.40 7.50 16.02
C THR A 200 -14.55 7.17 16.96
N GLN A 201 -15.56 6.45 16.47
CA GLN A 201 -16.67 6.00 17.31
C GLN A 201 -16.23 4.85 18.21
N VAL A 202 -15.42 3.95 17.68
CA VAL A 202 -14.80 2.82 18.37
C VAL A 202 -13.29 2.88 18.13
N GLY A 203 -12.52 2.76 19.20
CA GLY A 203 -11.04 2.80 19.12
C GLY A 203 -10.48 1.50 18.56
N VAL A 204 -10.72 0.41 19.29
CA VAL A 204 -10.43 -0.97 18.89
C VAL A 204 -11.61 -1.81 19.39
N PRO A 205 -12.45 -2.38 18.50
CA PRO A 205 -13.48 -3.32 18.92
C PRO A 205 -12.80 -4.61 19.40
N THR A 206 -13.25 -5.09 20.56
CA THR A 206 -12.81 -6.35 21.18
C THR A 206 -13.55 -7.54 20.60
#